data_AF-A0A3L7P2L7-F1
#
_entry.id   AF-A0A3L7P2L7-F1
#
_cell.length_a   1.000
_cell.length_b   1.000
_cell.length_c   1.000
_cell.angle_alpha   90.00
_cell.angle_beta   90.00
_cell.angle_gamma   90.00
#
_symmetry.space_group_name_H-M   'P 1'
#
loop_
_entity.id
_entity.type
_entity.pdbx_description
1 polymer ?
#
loop_
_entity_poly.entity_id
_entity_poly.type
_entity_poly.pdbx_seq_one_letter_code
_entity_poly.pdbx_strand_id
1 'polypeptide(L)'
;MLEFGDLFSCEPQRRHLGEYLTGLMIAERKSVSGINREFAETTDQSCLNRFLTGSNWDAAKLNERRLEWLQKSPSTRYSSHGVIAIDDVLIDHEGQFIKDVGWYW
;
A
#
# COMPACT_ATOMS: atom_id res chain seq x y z
N MET A 1 7.74 13.30 -1.26
CA MET A 1 6.31 13.38 -1.61
C MET A 1 6.02 14.01 -2.97
N LEU A 2 6.93 14.79 -3.59
CA LEU A 2 6.67 15.41 -4.90
C LEU A 2 6.38 14.43 -6.04
N GLU A 3 7.03 13.26 -6.06
CA GLU A 3 6.89 12.25 -7.14
C GLU A 3 5.51 11.57 -7.23
N PHE A 4 4.72 11.61 -6.15
CA PHE A 4 3.42 10.91 -6.06
C PHE A 4 2.28 11.82 -5.59
N GLY A 5 2.56 13.05 -5.18
CA GLY A 5 1.60 13.92 -4.52
C GLY A 5 0.44 14.36 -5.41
N ASP A 6 0.66 14.40 -6.72
CA ASP A 6 -0.34 14.72 -7.76
C ASP A 6 -1.40 13.63 -7.93
N LEU A 7 -1.12 12.40 -7.48
CA LEU A 7 -2.07 11.29 -7.53
C LEU A 7 -3.15 11.39 -6.44
N PHE A 8 -2.99 12.31 -5.48
CA PHE A 8 -3.88 12.47 -4.34
C PHE A 8 -4.54 13.84 -4.34
N SER A 9 -5.86 13.84 -4.20
CA SER A 9 -6.70 15.04 -4.34
C SER A 9 -6.49 16.07 -3.23
N CYS A 10 -6.04 15.65 -2.05
CA CYS A 10 -5.96 16.52 -0.88
C CYS A 10 -4.84 16.12 0.09
N GLU A 11 -4.51 17.06 0.97
CA GLU A 11 -3.44 16.89 1.95
C GLU A 11 -3.66 15.74 2.94
N PRO A 12 -4.89 15.50 3.46
CA PRO A 12 -5.16 14.32 4.27
C PRO A 12 -4.81 12.99 3.58
N GLN A 13 -5.11 12.83 2.29
CA GLN A 13 -4.78 11.59 1.56
C GLN A 13 -3.26 11.38 1.47
N ARG A 14 -2.49 12.44 1.19
CA ARG A 14 -1.03 12.36 1.15
C ARG A 14 -0.44 12.00 2.51
N ARG A 15 -0.99 12.57 3.60
CA ARG A 15 -0.59 12.24 4.96
C ARG A 15 -0.88 10.78 5.30
N HIS A 16 -2.10 10.32 5.07
CA HIS A 16 -2.51 8.95 5.38
C HIS A 16 -1.75 7.90 4.56
N LEU A 17 -1.36 8.21 3.32
CA LEU A 17 -0.44 7.36 2.57
C LEU A 17 0.91 7.23 3.29
N GLY A 18 1.47 8.35 3.77
CA GLY A 18 2.74 8.36 4.50
C GLY A 18 2.66 7.58 5.81
N GLU A 19 1.58 7.76 6.58
CA GLU A 19 1.30 7.01 7.81
C GLU A 19 1.15 5.52 7.52
N TYR A 20 0.40 5.16 6.48
CA TYR A 20 0.18 3.76 6.09
C TYR A 20 1.49 3.07 5.70
N LEU A 21 2.29 3.68 4.81
CA LEU A 21 3.57 3.11 4.38
C LEU A 21 4.55 2.98 5.54
N THR A 22 4.62 4.01 6.40
CA THR A 22 5.50 3.99 7.58
C THR A 22 5.05 2.88 8.54
N GLY A 23 3.76 2.76 8.81
CA GLY A 23 3.20 1.70 9.63
C GLY A 23 3.46 0.30 9.07
N LEU A 24 3.36 0.12 7.75
CA LEU A 24 3.72 -1.14 7.10
C LEU A 24 5.20 -1.49 7.32
N MET A 25 6.10 -0.50 7.45
CA MET A 25 7.50 -0.75 7.74
C MET A 25 7.75 -1.06 9.23
N ILE A 26 7.13 -0.29 10.16
CA ILE A 26 7.53 -0.31 11.57
C ILE A 26 6.60 -1.12 12.49
N ALA A 27 5.30 -1.19 12.20
CA ALA A 27 4.32 -1.71 13.14
C ALA A 27 4.49 -3.21 13.35
N GLU A 28 4.49 -3.70 14.58
CA GLU A 28 4.54 -5.15 14.83
C GLU A 28 3.29 -5.85 14.28
N ARG A 29 2.12 -5.20 14.45
CA ARG A 29 0.84 -5.68 13.93
C ARG A 29 0.38 -4.83 12.75
N LYS A 30 0.21 -5.46 11.58
CA LYS A 30 -0.17 -4.80 10.31
C LYS A 30 -1.67 -4.56 10.15
N SER A 31 -2.45 -4.66 11.22
CA SER A 31 -3.85 -4.22 11.21
C SER A 31 -3.92 -2.69 11.19
N VAL A 32 -5.03 -2.12 10.71
CA VAL A 32 -5.23 -0.65 10.70
C VAL A 32 -5.08 -0.07 12.11
N SER A 33 -5.60 -0.75 13.13
CA SER A 33 -5.45 -0.34 14.52
C SER A 33 -4.03 -0.51 15.06
N GLY A 34 -3.31 -1.55 14.65
CA GLY A 34 -1.91 -1.78 15.02
C GLY A 34 -1.02 -0.69 14.44
N ILE A 35 -1.14 -0.43 13.15
CA ILE A 35 -0.45 0.66 12.46
C ILE A 35 -0.74 2.01 13.13
N ASN A 36 -2.01 2.31 13.43
CA ASN A 36 -2.38 3.59 14.02
C ASN A 36 -1.72 3.83 15.39
N ARG A 37 -1.45 2.77 16.16
CA ARG A 37 -0.85 2.87 17.51
C ARG A 37 0.64 3.21 17.49
N GLU A 38 1.32 3.02 16.36
CA GLU A 38 2.74 3.34 16.23
C GLU A 38 3.02 4.86 16.16
N PHE A 39 1.98 5.67 15.96
CA PHE A 39 2.10 7.12 15.84
C PHE A 39 1.65 7.81 17.12
N ALA A 40 2.55 8.62 17.71
CA ALA A 40 2.26 9.36 18.94
C ALA A 40 1.19 10.46 18.73
N GLU A 41 1.21 11.11 17.57
CA GLU A 41 0.15 12.00 17.11
C GLU A 41 -0.56 11.34 15.94
N THR A 42 -1.80 10.89 16.15
CA THR A 42 -2.58 10.29 15.09
C THR A 42 -4.04 10.73 15.13
N THR A 43 -4.67 10.68 13.97
CA THR A 43 -6.12 10.75 13.86
C THR A 43 -6.78 9.45 14.34
N ASP A 44 -8.09 9.49 14.57
CA ASP A 44 -8.84 8.28 14.90
C ASP A 44 -8.64 7.18 13.83
N GLN A 45 -8.61 5.92 14.26
CA GLN A 45 -8.37 4.76 13.40
C GLN A 45 -9.37 4.70 12.22
N SER A 46 -10.57 5.26 12.38
CA SER A 46 -11.56 5.38 11.31
C SER A 46 -11.10 6.22 10.12
N CYS A 47 -10.20 7.20 10.30
CA CYS A 47 -9.66 8.03 9.21
C CYS A 47 -8.76 7.21 8.29
N LEU A 48 -7.81 6.46 8.86
CA LEU A 48 -6.94 5.57 8.09
C LEU A 48 -7.76 4.47 7.40
N ASN A 49 -8.75 3.90 8.10
CA ASN A 49 -9.63 2.90 7.51
C ASN A 49 -10.43 3.48 6.32
N ARG A 50 -10.97 4.69 6.45
CA ARG A 50 -11.69 5.39 5.37
C ARG A 50 -10.77 5.75 4.21
N PHE A 51 -9.50 6.08 4.49
CA PHE A 51 -8.50 6.28 3.45
C PHE A 51 -8.29 5.02 2.60
N LEU A 52 -8.14 3.87 3.25
CA LEU A 52 -7.88 2.60 2.57
C LEU A 52 -9.10 2.03 1.82
N THR A 53 -10.31 2.22 2.36
CA THR A 53 -11.51 1.51 1.87
C THR A 53 -12.50 2.40 1.11
N GLY A 54 -12.49 3.71 1.34
CA GLY A 54 -13.55 4.61 0.86
C GLY A 54 -13.07 5.90 0.23
N SER A 55 -11.75 6.15 0.16
CA SER A 55 -11.22 7.34 -0.48
C SER A 55 -10.97 7.11 -1.96
N ASN A 56 -11.24 8.14 -2.77
CA ASN A 56 -11.04 8.08 -4.22
C ASN A 56 -9.57 8.35 -4.57
N TRP A 57 -8.75 7.30 -4.57
CA TRP A 57 -7.40 7.27 -5.14
C TRP A 57 -7.23 6.01 -5.98
N ASP A 58 -6.44 6.09 -7.03
CA ASP A 58 -6.32 5.04 -8.04
C ASP A 58 -5.08 4.19 -7.77
N ALA A 59 -5.30 2.96 -7.28
CA ALA A 59 -4.22 2.03 -6.96
C ALA A 59 -3.41 1.60 -8.20
N ALA A 60 -4.05 1.50 -9.36
CA ALA A 60 -3.37 1.13 -10.60
C ALA A 60 -2.44 2.26 -11.04
N LYS A 61 -2.90 3.51 -11.02
CA LYS A 61 -2.05 4.68 -11.34
C LYS A 61 -0.90 4.86 -10.35
N LEU A 62 -1.15 4.62 -9.06
CA LEU A 62 -0.09 4.64 -8.05
C LEU A 62 1.00 3.60 -8.36
N ASN A 63 0.59 2.39 -8.73
CA ASN A 63 1.53 1.33 -9.10
C ASN A 63 2.28 1.63 -10.41
N GLU A 64 1.60 2.19 -11.42
CA GLU A 64 2.23 2.61 -12.67
C GLU A 64 3.33 3.66 -12.41
N ARG A 65 3.00 4.73 -11.66
CA ARG A 65 3.98 5.75 -11.25
C ARG A 65 5.13 5.15 -10.45
N ARG A 66 4.85 4.16 -9.59
CA ARG A 66 5.90 3.46 -8.83
C ARG A 66 6.85 2.72 -9.77
N LEU A 67 6.33 2.02 -10.78
CA LEU A 67 7.16 1.32 -11.77
C LEU A 67 8.01 2.29 -12.58
N GLU A 68 7.44 3.41 -13.04
CA GLU A 68 8.17 4.49 -13.72
C GLU A 68 9.29 5.06 -12.85
N TRP A 69 9.00 5.31 -11.57
CA TRP A 69 9.99 5.81 -10.62
C TRP A 69 11.12 4.80 -10.41
N LEU A 70 10.83 3.50 -10.29
CA LEU A 70 11.84 2.45 -10.18
C LEU A 70 12.75 2.35 -11.42
N GLN A 71 12.28 2.77 -12.60
CA GLN A 71 13.13 2.82 -13.80
C GLN A 71 14.24 3.88 -13.72
N LYS A 72 14.12 4.87 -12.83
CA LYS A 72 15.12 5.95 -12.69
C LYS A 72 16.43 5.47 -12.03
N SER A 73 16.41 4.37 -11.29
CA SER A 73 17.59 3.83 -10.60
C SER A 73 18.16 2.60 -11.30
N PRO A 74 19.48 2.54 -11.58
CA PRO A 74 20.13 1.36 -12.14
C PRO A 74 19.93 0.06 -11.35
N SER A 75 19.73 0.14 -10.03
CA SER A 75 19.54 -1.02 -9.16
C SER A 75 18.15 -1.65 -9.26
N THR A 76 17.15 -0.93 -9.78
CA THR A 76 15.74 -1.36 -9.82
C THR A 76 15.11 -1.31 -11.20
N ARG A 77 15.73 -0.60 -12.16
CA ARG A 77 15.23 -0.53 -13.54
C ARG A 77 15.25 -1.91 -14.19
N TYR A 78 14.42 -2.09 -15.22
CA TYR A 78 14.44 -3.31 -16.01
C TYR A 78 15.79 -3.53 -16.68
N SER A 79 16.18 -4.79 -16.73
CA SER A 79 17.37 -5.26 -17.42
C SER A 79 16.95 -6.19 -18.55
N SER A 80 17.66 -6.13 -19.67
CA SER A 80 17.51 -7.12 -20.75
C SER A 80 17.96 -8.52 -20.33
N HIS A 81 18.66 -8.62 -19.20
CA HIS A 81 19.13 -9.86 -18.59
C HIS A 81 18.68 -9.90 -17.13
N GLY A 82 17.85 -10.89 -16.77
CA GLY A 82 17.34 -11.05 -15.43
C GLY A 82 16.35 -12.21 -15.35
N VAL A 83 15.98 -12.59 -14.13
CA VAL A 83 14.96 -13.60 -13.86
C VAL A 83 13.77 -12.91 -13.21
N ILE A 84 12.57 -13.15 -13.72
CA ILE A 84 11.33 -12.74 -13.07
C ILE A 84 10.87 -13.94 -12.24
N ALA A 85 10.90 -13.79 -10.92
CA ALA A 85 10.22 -14.74 -10.05
C ALA A 85 8.71 -14.51 -10.19
N ILE A 86 8.01 -15.50 -10.75
CA ILE A 86 6.55 -15.57 -10.74
C ILE A 86 6.22 -16.62 -9.69
N ASP A 87 5.65 -16.16 -8.59
CA ASP A 87 5.20 -17.01 -7.49
C ASP A 87 3.77 -16.60 -7.14
N ASP A 88 2.89 -17.59 -7.03
CA ASP A 88 1.52 -17.35 -6.59
C ASP A 88 1.56 -17.21 -5.07
N VAL A 89 1.31 -16.00 -4.57
CA VAL A 89 1.21 -15.79 -3.14
C VAL A 89 -0.14 -16.30 -2.67
N LEU A 90 -0.15 -17.48 -2.03
CA LEU A 90 -1.28 -17.92 -1.22
C LEU A 90 -1.30 -17.07 0.05
N ILE A 91 -2.17 -16.06 0.06
CA ILE A 91 -2.48 -15.33 1.29
C ILE A 91 -3.60 -16.09 1.98
N ASP A 92 -3.29 -16.69 3.12
CA ASP A 92 -4.31 -17.30 3.97
C ASP A 92 -5.23 -16.20 4.53
N HIS A 93 -6.52 -16.39 4.30
CA HIS A 93 -7.56 -15.46 4.67
C HIS A 93 -8.46 -16.14 5.70
N GLU A 94 -8.47 -15.63 6.94
CA GLU A 94 -9.41 -16.06 7.98
C GLU A 94 -10.55 -15.06 8.12
N GLY A 95 -11.79 -15.48 7.85
CA GLY A 95 -12.99 -14.65 7.98
C GLY A 95 -14.17 -15.16 7.18
N GLN A 96 -15.38 -14.70 7.52
CA GLN A 96 -16.63 -15.19 6.88
C GLN A 96 -17.05 -14.36 5.66
N PHE A 97 -16.51 -13.15 5.47
CA PHE A 97 -16.99 -12.17 4.49
C PHE A 97 -15.86 -11.57 3.66
N ILE A 98 -14.93 -12.43 3.23
CA ILE A 98 -13.82 -12.02 2.38
C ILE A 98 -14.28 -12.20 0.93
N LYS A 99 -14.21 -11.14 0.13
CA LYS A 99 -14.58 -11.19 -1.29
C LYS A 99 -13.45 -11.83 -2.08
N ASP A 100 -13.80 -12.52 -3.16
CA ASP A 100 -12.87 -13.08 -4.13
C ASP A 100 -11.86 -14.11 -3.57
N VAL A 101 -12.20 -14.75 -2.44
CA VAL A 101 -11.48 -15.93 -1.94
C VAL A 101 -12.09 -17.21 -2.51
N GLY A 102 -11.22 -18.14 -2.89
CA GLY A 102 -11.58 -19.46 -3.41
C GLY A 102 -10.62 -20.53 -2.90
N TRP A 103 -11.07 -21.77 -2.93
CA TRP A 103 -10.24 -22.93 -2.60
C TRP A 103 -9.60 -23.45 -3.88
N TYR A 104 -8.28 -23.68 -3.84
CA TYR A 104 -7.58 -24.47 -4.86
C TYR A 104 -7.40 -25.89 -4.31
N TRP A 105 -7.73 -26.90 -5.12
CA TRP A 105 -7.63 -28.32 -4.79
C TRP A 105 -6.63 -29.02 -5.71
#